data_AF-K9XPL3-F1
#
_entry.id   AF-K9XPL3-F1
#
_cell.length_a   1.000
_cell.length_b   1.000
_cell.length_c   1.000
_cell.angle_alpha   90.00
_cell.angle_beta   90.00
_cell.angle_gamma   90.00
#
_symmetry.space_group_name_H-M   'P 1'
#
loop_
_entity.id
_entity.type
_entity.pdbx_description
1 polymer ?
#
loop_
_entity_poly.entity_id
_entity_poly.type
_entity_poly.pdbx_seq_one_letter_code
_entity_poly.pdbx_strand_id
1 'polypeptide(L)'
;MTKKSGSRFDDLFGAARSGSKEQEELAEPTKKTPVRKSKSTDSDYIRTTVYLPKQLHKQLKTAAADEEREMSDIVAESIAKYLEERKVK
;
A
#
# COMPACT_ATOMS: atom_id res chain seq x y z
N MET A 1 -10.03 -36.89 28.34
CA MET A 1 -10.41 -36.50 26.96
C MET A 1 -10.01 -35.05 26.73
N THR A 2 -8.94 -34.82 25.98
CA THR A 2 -8.36 -33.48 25.71
C THR A 2 -9.13 -32.81 24.56
N LYS A 3 -9.84 -31.71 24.84
CA LYS A 3 -10.50 -30.90 23.81
C LYS A 3 -9.45 -30.01 23.12
N LYS A 4 -9.34 -30.19 21.80
CA LYS A 4 -8.43 -29.52 20.87
C LYS A 4 -8.69 -28.00 20.89
N SER A 5 -7.70 -27.20 21.29
CA SER A 5 -7.75 -25.74 21.18
C SER A 5 -7.50 -25.33 19.73
N GLY A 6 -8.56 -25.27 18.93
CA GLY A 6 -8.52 -24.62 17.62
C GLY A 6 -8.29 -23.12 17.82
N SER A 7 -7.29 -22.57 17.15
CA SER A 7 -6.98 -21.14 17.21
C SER A 7 -8.11 -20.36 16.54
N ARG A 8 -8.51 -19.19 17.09
CA ARG A 8 -9.53 -18.31 16.49
C ARG A 8 -9.21 -17.89 15.05
N PHE A 9 -7.95 -18.06 14.64
CA PHE A 9 -7.51 -17.84 13.26
C PHE A 9 -7.96 -18.95 12.29
N ASP A 10 -8.08 -20.21 12.75
CA ASP A 10 -8.54 -21.32 11.89
C ASP A 10 -9.98 -21.12 11.41
N ASP A 11 -10.84 -20.57 12.26
CA ASP A 11 -12.24 -20.27 11.92
C ASP A 11 -12.34 -19.18 10.83
N LEU A 12 -11.44 -18.21 10.85
CA LEU A 12 -11.37 -17.12 9.87
C LEU A 12 -10.95 -17.61 8.48
N PHE A 13 -9.92 -18.47 8.41
CA PHE A 13 -9.49 -19.06 7.14
C PHE A 13 -10.47 -20.12 6.64
N GLY A 14 -11.11 -20.88 7.54
CA GLY A 14 -12.15 -21.84 7.20
C GLY A 14 -13.35 -21.18 6.53
N ALA A 15 -13.83 -20.06 7.08
CA ALA A 15 -14.96 -19.30 6.53
C ALA A 15 -14.66 -18.69 5.14
N ALA A 16 -13.44 -18.21 4.92
CA ALA A 16 -13.03 -17.69 3.61
C ALA A 16 -12.94 -18.79 2.53
N ARG A 17 -12.59 -20.02 2.94
CA ARG A 17 -12.42 -21.15 2.02
C ARG A 17 -13.74 -21.87 1.69
N SER A 18 -14.77 -21.73 2.52
CA SER A 18 -16.10 -22.27 2.21
C SER A 18 -16.89 -21.37 1.25
N GLY A 19 -16.60 -20.07 1.18
CA GLY A 19 -17.28 -19.13 0.28
C GLY A 19 -16.83 -19.17 -1.19
N SER A 20 -15.79 -19.94 -1.53
CA SER A 20 -15.18 -19.95 -2.87
C SER A 20 -15.60 -21.16 -3.73
N LYS A 21 -16.51 -22.01 -3.26
CA LYS A 21 -16.92 -23.24 -3.99
C LYS A 21 -18.21 -23.14 -4.81
N GLU A 22 -18.90 -22.00 -4.83
CA GLU A 22 -20.21 -21.87 -5.51
C GLU A 22 -20.28 -20.80 -6.60
N GLN A 23 -19.15 -20.28 -7.10
CA GLN A 23 -19.14 -19.32 -8.22
C GLN A 23 -18.12 -19.71 -9.30
N GLU A 24 -18.33 -20.88 -9.92
CA GLU A 24 -17.81 -21.22 -11.24
C GLU A 24 -18.98 -21.42 -12.21
N GLU A 25 -19.75 -20.38 -12.50
CA GLU A 25 -20.50 -20.29 -13.76
C GLU A 25 -20.91 -18.83 -14.00
N LEU A 26 -20.59 -18.30 -15.19
CA LEU A 26 -20.93 -16.97 -15.72
C LEU A 26 -19.99 -15.81 -15.32
N ALA A 27 -18.80 -15.75 -15.91
CA ALA A 27 -18.04 -14.51 -16.01
C ALA A 27 -17.82 -14.15 -17.49
N GLU A 28 -18.58 -13.17 -17.98
CA GLU A 28 -18.32 -12.45 -19.23
C GLU A 28 -16.93 -11.77 -19.20
N PRO A 29 -16.29 -11.53 -20.37
CA PRO A 29 -14.98 -10.88 -20.44
C PRO A 29 -15.08 -9.41 -20.03
N THR A 30 -14.95 -9.14 -18.73
CA THR A 30 -14.78 -7.79 -18.21
C THR A 30 -13.51 -7.18 -18.79
N LYS A 31 -13.68 -6.04 -19.46
CA LYS A 31 -12.60 -5.20 -19.99
C LYS A 31 -11.58 -4.99 -18.87
N LYS A 32 -10.36 -5.49 -19.08
CA LYS A 32 -9.24 -5.37 -18.14
C LYS A 32 -9.00 -3.88 -17.87
N THR A 33 -9.41 -3.41 -16.69
CA THR A 33 -8.96 -2.14 -16.14
C THR A 33 -7.42 -2.14 -16.17
N PRO A 34 -6.76 -1.05 -16.58
CA PRO A 34 -5.31 -1.00 -16.59
C PRO A 34 -4.82 -1.29 -15.18
N VAL A 35 -4.12 -2.40 -15.02
CA VAL A 35 -3.52 -2.81 -13.75
C VAL A 35 -2.50 -1.72 -13.43
N ARG A 36 -2.86 -0.82 -12.51
CA ARG A 36 -1.92 0.17 -11.97
C ARG A 36 -0.75 -0.63 -11.39
N LYS A 37 0.40 -0.58 -12.06
CA LYS A 37 1.61 -1.21 -11.54
C LYS A 37 1.91 -0.55 -10.20
N SER A 38 2.15 -1.37 -9.17
CA SER A 38 2.60 -0.84 -7.88
C SER A 38 3.94 -0.13 -8.06
N LYS A 39 4.21 0.92 -7.27
CA LYS A 39 5.46 1.71 -7.33
C LYS A 39 6.74 0.87 -7.23
N SER A 40 6.67 -0.33 -6.67
CA SER A 40 7.80 -1.28 -6.60
C SER A 40 8.17 -1.94 -7.92
N THR A 41 7.23 -2.01 -8.86
CA THR A 41 7.33 -2.76 -10.13
C THR A 41 7.42 -1.80 -11.32
N ASP A 42 7.37 -0.51 -11.04
CA ASP A 42 7.56 0.56 -12.00
C ASP A 42 9.06 0.88 -12.11
N SER A 43 9.57 0.95 -13.35
CA SER A 43 10.99 1.24 -13.64
C SER A 43 11.37 2.68 -13.34
N ASP A 44 10.40 3.59 -13.28
CA ASP A 44 10.64 5.01 -13.04
C ASP A 44 10.85 5.33 -11.55
N TYR A 45 10.67 4.32 -10.67
CA TYR A 45 10.79 4.47 -9.23
C TYR A 45 11.92 3.64 -8.65
N ILE A 46 12.71 4.25 -7.76
CA ILE A 46 13.74 3.57 -6.95
C ILE A 46 13.33 3.66 -5.48
N ARG A 47 13.34 2.52 -4.77
CA ARG A 47 13.07 2.49 -3.33
C ARG A 47 14.22 3.15 -2.57
N THR A 48 13.89 4.17 -1.80
CA THR A 48 14.85 4.85 -0.92
C THR A 48 14.39 4.72 0.53
N THR A 49 15.30 4.33 1.42
CA THR A 49 15.05 4.24 2.87
C THR A 49 15.88 5.29 3.59
N VAL A 50 15.21 6.15 4.36
CA VAL A 50 15.84 7.24 5.12
C VAL A 50 15.35 7.24 6.56
N TYR A 51 16.21 7.71 7.47
CA TYR A 51 15.80 7.97 8.84
C TYR A 51 15.18 9.36 8.95
N LEU A 52 14.01 9.45 9.55
CA LEU A 52 13.33 10.70 9.89
C LEU A 52 13.19 10.82 11.40
N PRO A 53 13.31 12.03 11.99
CA PRO A 53 12.92 12.25 13.37
C PRO A 53 11.48 11.77 13.62
N LYS A 54 11.24 11.13 14.77
CA LYS A 54 9.93 10.52 15.09
C LYS A 54 8.76 11.49 14.97
N GLN A 55 8.95 12.75 15.39
CA GLN A 55 7.92 13.78 15.29
C GLN A 55 7.63 14.15 13.83
N LEU A 56 8.68 14.28 13.01
CA LEU A 56 8.54 14.59 11.60
C LEU A 56 7.82 13.47 10.83
N HIS A 57 8.16 12.20 11.11
CA HIS A 57 7.42 11.08 10.53
C HIS A 57 5.93 11.09 10.89
N LYS A 58 5.58 11.42 12.15
CA LYS A 58 4.17 11.54 12.58
C LYS A 58 3.45 12.66 11.84
N GLN A 59 4.06 13.85 11.77
CA GLN A 59 3.50 15.00 11.07
C GLN A 59 3.29 14.72 9.59
N LEU A 60 4.27 14.11 8.92
CA LEU A 60 4.15 13.70 7.51
C LEU A 60 3.01 12.70 7.31
N LYS A 61 2.85 11.73 8.22
CA LYS A 61 1.76 10.76 8.16
C LYS A 61 0.39 11.42 8.34
N THR A 62 0.27 12.36 9.26
CA THR A 62 -0.97 13.12 9.49
C THR A 62 -1.31 13.97 8.26
N ALA A 63 -0.35 14.76 7.75
CA ALA A 63 -0.57 15.58 6.56
C ALA A 63 -0.96 14.73 5.33
N ALA A 64 -0.32 13.58 5.13
CA ALA A 64 -0.67 12.65 4.06
C ALA A 64 -2.11 12.12 4.17
N ALA A 65 -2.58 11.86 5.38
CA ALA A 65 -3.95 11.43 5.62
C ALA A 65 -4.95 12.58 5.39
N ASP A 66 -4.63 13.78 5.86
CA ASP A 66 -5.49 14.96 5.72
C ASP A 66 -5.63 15.40 4.25
N GLU A 67 -4.57 15.28 3.46
CA GLU A 67 -4.55 15.62 2.03
C GLU A 67 -4.99 14.47 1.10
N GLU A 68 -5.27 13.27 1.64
CA GLU A 68 -5.54 12.05 0.86
C GLU A 68 -4.43 11.72 -0.18
N ARG A 69 -3.16 11.94 0.21
CA ARG A 69 -1.98 11.78 -0.65
C ARG A 69 -1.02 10.72 -0.13
N GLU A 70 -0.22 10.15 -1.04
CA GLU A 70 0.85 9.24 -0.63
C GLU A 70 2.04 10.01 -0.05
N MET A 71 2.57 9.55 1.09
CA MET A 71 3.76 10.14 1.71
C MET A 71 4.97 10.19 0.76
N SER A 72 5.10 9.21 -0.15
CA SER A 72 6.19 9.19 -1.14
C SER A 72 6.13 10.38 -2.08
N ASP A 73 4.92 10.85 -2.43
CA ASP A 73 4.73 11.92 -3.41
C ASP A 73 5.03 13.26 -2.77
N ILE A 74 4.57 13.46 -1.52
CA ILE A 74 4.93 14.63 -0.69
C ILE A 74 6.45 14.73 -0.50
N VAL A 75 7.12 13.61 -0.22
CA VAL A 75 8.58 13.57 -0.05
C VAL A 75 9.28 13.86 -1.39
N ALA A 76 8.83 13.28 -2.50
CA ALA A 76 9.42 13.51 -3.81
C ALA A 76 9.34 14.99 -4.23
N GLU A 77 8.18 15.63 -4.06
CA GLU A 77 8.00 17.07 -4.33
C GLU A 77 8.88 17.95 -3.44
N SER A 78 8.95 17.63 -2.15
CA SER A 78 9.79 18.37 -1.19
C SER A 78 11.28 18.28 -1.57
N ILE A 79 11.74 17.09 -1.97
CA ILE A 79 13.12 16.88 -2.44
C ILE A 79 13.36 17.61 -3.77
N ALA A 80 12.43 17.55 -4.71
CA ALA A 80 12.54 18.25 -5.99
C ALA A 80 12.70 19.77 -5.78
N LYS A 81 11.83 20.37 -4.96
CA LYS A 81 11.92 21.79 -4.59
C LYS A 81 13.26 22.15 -3.95
N TYR A 82 13.74 21.34 -3.00
CA TYR A 82 15.05 21.54 -2.38
C TYR A 82 16.20 21.52 -3.40
N LEU A 83 16.14 20.64 -4.39
CA LEU A 83 17.15 20.54 -5.45
C LEU A 83 17.06 21.69 -6.46
N GLU A 84 15.86 22.15 -6.78
CA GLU A 84 15.65 23.33 -7.63
C GLU A 84 16.23 24.59 -7.00
N GLU A 85 15.94 24.84 -5.72
CA GLU A 85 16.48 25.98 -4.96
C GLU A 85 18.02 26.00 -4.94
N ARG A 86 18.66 24.82 -5.02
CA ARG A 86 20.12 24.69 -5.11
C ARG A 86 20.69 24.98 -6.49
N LYS A 87 19.96 24.68 -7.58
CA LYS A 87 20.41 24.92 -8.95
C LYS A 87 20.37 26.39 -9.35
N VAL A 88 19.58 27.19 -8.65
CA VAL A 88 19.41 28.64 -8.89
C VAL A 88 20.53 29.46 -8.24
N LYS A 89 21.49 28.83 -7.54
CA LYS A 89 22.75 29.43 -7.06
C LYS A 89 23.91 29.07 -7.96
#